data_AF-A0A7S1WR43-F1
#
_entry.id   AF-A0A7S1WR43-F1
#
_cell.length_a   1.000
_cell.length_b   1.000
_cell.length_c   1.000
_cell.angle_alpha   90.00
_cell.angle_beta   90.00
_cell.angle_gamma   90.00
#
_symmetry.space_group_name_H-M   'P 1'
#
loop_
_entity.id
_entity.type
_entity.pdbx_description
1 polymer ?
#
loop_
_entity_poly.entity_id
_entity_poly.type
_entity_poly.pdbx_seq_one_letter_code
_entity_poly.pdbx_strand_id
1 'polypeptide(L)'
;ILATPTGSTAYSLAAGGSMVHPAVPAILLTPVSPHSLSFRPALLPDSAVVTVGVPLNARCGAALSVDGKDICVLRIGDSVEVAASPHPVPTICRNTQTRDWFSSVHEALQWNGRVEQK
;
A
#
# COMPACT_ATOMS: atom_id res chain seq x y z
N ILE A 1 2.81 1.91 -6.26
CA ILE A 1 1.97 2.16 -5.06
C ILE A 1 2.88 2.18 -3.86
N LEU A 2 2.82 3.24 -3.07
CA LEU A 2 3.36 3.28 -1.72
C LEU A 2 2.16 3.24 -0.77
N ALA A 3 2.14 2.30 0.17
CA ALA A 3 0.99 2.08 1.03
C ALA A 3 1.40 1.87 2.49
N THR A 4 0.49 2.21 3.40
CA THR A 4 0.58 1.81 4.81
C THR A 4 0.15 0.35 4.98
N PRO A 5 0.41 -0.29 6.14
CA PRO A 5 -0.10 -1.63 6.44
C PRO A 5 -1.63 -1.71 6.34
N THR A 6 -2.34 -0.64 6.72
CA THR A 6 -3.79 -0.54 6.55
C THR A 6 -4.19 -0.51 5.07
N GLY A 7 -3.43 0.19 4.22
CA GLY A 7 -3.63 0.20 2.76
C GLY A 7 -3.21 -1.08 2.04
N SER A 8 -2.61 -2.05 2.76
CA SER A 8 -2.14 -3.31 2.18
C SER A 8 -3.26 -4.16 1.59
N THR A 9 -4.47 -4.04 2.14
CA THR A 9 -5.69 -4.75 1.69
C THR A 9 -6.49 -3.98 0.64
N ALA A 10 -6.07 -2.76 0.30
CA ALA A 10 -6.73 -1.90 -0.68
C ALA A 10 -6.09 -2.10 -2.07
N TYR A 11 -5.79 -0.99 -2.78
CA TYR A 11 -5.25 -1.06 -4.14
C TYR A 11 -3.91 -1.81 -4.22
N SER A 12 -3.11 -1.77 -3.15
CA SER A 12 -1.86 -2.54 -3.08
C SER A 12 -2.10 -4.05 -3.23
N LEU A 13 -3.19 -4.59 -2.66
CA LEU A 13 -3.54 -6.01 -2.78
C LEU A 13 -3.86 -6.37 -4.22
N ALA A 14 -4.68 -5.54 -4.88
CA ALA A 14 -5.08 -5.75 -6.27
C ALA A 14 -3.89 -5.70 -7.25
N ALA A 15 -2.86 -4.92 -6.92
CA ALA A 15 -1.61 -4.84 -7.69
C ALA A 15 -0.63 -6.00 -7.39
N GLY A 16 -1.01 -6.98 -6.58
CA GLY A 16 -0.18 -8.15 -6.24
C GLY A 16 0.72 -7.96 -5.01
N GLY A 17 0.49 -6.92 -4.20
CA GLY A 17 1.14 -6.75 -2.90
C GLY A 17 0.61 -7.72 -1.84
N SER A 18 1.35 -7.85 -0.74
CA SER A 18 0.95 -8.73 0.37
C SER A 18 -0.03 -8.05 1.33
N MET A 19 -0.90 -8.83 1.96
CA MET A 19 -1.69 -8.38 3.11
C MET A 19 -0.78 -8.28 4.34
N VAL A 20 -0.83 -7.15 5.04
CA VAL A 20 0.02 -6.85 6.18
C VAL A 20 -0.84 -6.45 7.37
N HIS A 21 -0.52 -6.98 8.55
CA HIS A 21 -1.23 -6.64 9.78
C HIS A 21 -0.94 -5.18 10.19
N PRO A 22 -1.94 -4.38 10.64
CA PRO A 22 -1.78 -2.96 10.97
C PRO A 22 -0.72 -2.64 12.03
N ALA A 23 -0.36 -3.60 12.88
CA ALA A 23 0.68 -3.44 13.89
C ALA A 23 2.12 -3.57 13.36
N VAL A 24 2.32 -3.93 12.08
CA VAL A 24 3.66 -4.04 11.49
C VAL A 24 4.11 -2.64 11.06
N PRO A 25 5.16 -2.06 11.66
CA PRO A 25 5.66 -0.74 11.28
C PRO A 25 6.40 -0.83 9.94
N ALA A 26 5.69 -0.56 8.84
CA ALA A 26 6.25 -0.68 7.50
C ALA A 26 5.60 0.25 6.48
N ILE A 27 6.36 0.58 5.44
CA ILE A 27 5.87 1.16 4.18
C ILE A 27 5.92 0.06 3.13
N LEU A 28 4.81 -0.17 2.43
CA LEU A 28 4.71 -1.15 1.37
C LEU A 28 5.00 -0.48 0.04
N LEU A 29 5.88 -1.09 -0.77
CA LEU A 29 6.15 -0.72 -2.15
C LEU A 29 5.64 -1.81 -3.08
N THR A 30 4.63 -1.49 -3.88
CA THR A 30 4.06 -2.42 -4.86
C THR A 30 4.08 -1.76 -6.24
N PRO A 31 4.89 -2.24 -7.20
CA PRO A 31 4.86 -1.73 -8.57
C PRO A 31 3.56 -2.14 -9.26
N VAL A 32 3.06 -1.33 -10.19
CA VAL A 32 1.90 -1.67 -11.03
C VAL A 32 2.42 -1.99 -12.42
N SER A 33 2.20 -3.22 -12.88
CA SER A 33 2.62 -3.73 -14.20
C SER A 33 4.04 -3.31 -14.60
N PRO A 34 5.08 -3.58 -13.77
CA PRO A 34 6.44 -3.19 -14.10
C PRO A 34 6.93 -3.91 -15.37
N HIS A 35 7.63 -3.19 -16.25
CA HIS A 35 8.27 -3.81 -17.41
C HIS A 35 9.39 -4.80 -17.04
N SER A 36 9.98 -4.67 -15.85
CA SER A 36 10.99 -5.60 -15.36
C SER A 36 10.34 -6.78 -14.62
N LEU A 37 10.69 -7.99 -15.03
CA LEU A 37 10.25 -9.24 -14.39
C LEU A 37 10.85 -9.44 -12.99
N SER A 38 11.92 -8.73 -12.64
CA SER A 38 12.56 -8.84 -11.33
C SER A 38 11.94 -7.93 -10.27
N PHE A 39 11.07 -6.99 -10.66
CA PHE A 39 10.51 -6.03 -9.72
C PHE A 39 9.38 -6.69 -8.93
N ARG A 40 9.63 -6.98 -7.66
CA ARG A 40 8.67 -7.59 -6.74
C ARG A 40 8.20 -6.58 -5.69
N PRO A 41 7.00 -6.75 -5.13
CA PRO A 41 6.58 -5.99 -3.95
C PRO A 41 7.59 -6.14 -2.81
N ALA A 42 7.79 -5.06 -2.06
CA ALA A 42 8.73 -5.02 -0.94
C ALA A 42 8.13 -4.28 0.25
N LEU A 43 8.56 -4.68 1.46
CA LEU A 43 8.27 -3.97 2.70
C LEU A 43 9.52 -3.23 3.14
N LEU A 44 9.37 -1.94 3.41
CA LEU A 44 10.40 -1.06 3.94
C LEU A 44 10.07 -0.74 5.40
N PRO A 45 11.06 -0.47 6.26
CA PRO A 45 10.79 0.01 7.61
C PRO A 45 10.05 1.36 7.56
N ASP A 46 9.23 1.65 8.56
CA ASP A 46 8.49 2.91 8.68
C ASP A 46 9.40 4.14 8.88
N SER A 47 10.63 3.94 9.35
CA SER A 47 11.67 4.97 9.43
C SER A 47 12.25 5.35 8.06
N ALA A 48 11.91 4.64 6.99
CA ALA A 48 12.40 4.94 5.65
C ALA A 48 11.71 6.17 5.07
N VAL A 49 12.50 6.96 4.34
CA VAL A 49 12.02 8.05 3.49
C VAL A 49 12.19 7.61 2.04
N VAL A 50 11.08 7.56 1.30
CA VAL A 50 11.06 7.10 -0.08
C VAL A 50 10.83 8.28 -1.01
N THR A 51 11.81 8.58 -1.85
CA THR A 51 11.70 9.62 -2.88
C THR A 51 11.39 9.00 -4.23
N VAL A 52 10.30 9.42 -4.87
CA VAL A 52 9.90 8.99 -6.21
C VAL A 52 9.95 10.20 -7.14
N GLY A 53 10.83 10.18 -8.14
CA GLY A 53 11.01 11.26 -9.10
C GLY A 53 10.48 10.93 -10.49
N VAL A 54 10.03 11.95 -11.23
CA VAL A 54 9.80 11.85 -12.67
C VAL A 54 11.13 12.15 -13.38
N PRO A 55 11.74 11.15 -14.06
CA PRO A 55 13.06 11.33 -14.68
C PRO A 55 13.07 12.47 -15.72
N LEU A 56 14.20 13.18 -15.85
CA LEU A 56 14.35 14.28 -16.83
C LEU A 56 14.16 13.84 -18.30
N ASN A 57 14.39 12.55 -18.58
CA ASN A 57 14.19 11.94 -19.89
C ASN A 57 12.81 11.29 -20.06
N ALA A 58 11.88 11.48 -19.13
CA ALA A 58 10.52 10.95 -19.23
C ALA A 58 9.77 11.61 -20.42
N ARG A 59 8.95 10.82 -21.11
CA ARG A 59 8.12 11.31 -22.23
C ARG A 59 7.03 12.28 -21.77
N CYS A 60 6.52 12.13 -20.55
CA CYS A 60 5.48 12.95 -19.96
C CYS A 60 5.64 13.02 -18.45
N GLY A 61 4.89 13.92 -17.83
CA GLY A 61 4.74 13.96 -16.37
C GLY A 61 4.03 12.71 -15.82
N ALA A 62 3.84 12.71 -14.50
CA ALA A 62 3.12 11.66 -13.78
C ALA A 62 1.92 12.24 -13.03
N ALA A 63 1.03 11.36 -12.58
CA ALA A 63 -0.06 11.71 -11.70
C ALA A 63 0.13 11.01 -10.36
N LEU A 64 -0.03 11.75 -9.28
CA LEU A 64 -0.06 11.27 -7.91
C LEU A 64 -1.50 11.35 -7.41
N SER A 65 -1.99 10.28 -6.77
CA SER A 65 -3.23 10.27 -6.01
C SER A 65 -2.94 9.72 -4.63
N VAL A 66 -3.52 10.37 -3.61
CA VAL A 66 -3.41 9.96 -2.19
C VAL A 66 -4.76 9.40 -1.77
N ASP A 67 -4.78 8.17 -1.24
CA ASP A 67 -5.99 7.44 -0.85
C ASP A 67 -7.10 7.39 -1.92
N GLY A 68 -6.72 7.41 -3.20
CA GLY A 68 -7.66 7.39 -4.33
C GLY A 68 -8.47 8.68 -4.49
N LYS A 69 -8.07 9.76 -3.80
CA LYS A 69 -8.68 11.09 -3.89
C LYS A 69 -7.84 11.99 -4.81
N ASP A 70 -7.92 13.29 -4.60
CA ASP A 70 -7.30 14.39 -5.33
C ASP A 70 -6.06 14.00 -6.14
N ILE A 71 -6.10 14.31 -7.44
CA ILE A 71 -5.01 14.04 -8.37
C ILE A 71 -4.10 15.26 -8.42
N CYS A 72 -2.85 15.07 -8.01
CA CYS A 72 -1.78 16.03 -8.20
C CYS A 72 -0.96 15.63 -9.44
N VAL A 73 -0.70 16.59 -10.33
CA VAL A 73 0.11 16.35 -11.53
C VAL A 73 1.56 16.71 -11.25
N LEU A 74 2.46 15.75 -11.45
CA LEU A 74 3.91 15.91 -11.33
C LEU A 74 4.50 16.18 -12.72
N ARG A 75 5.32 17.22 -12.83
CA ARG A 75 6.05 17.56 -14.05
C ARG A 75 7.36 16.78 -14.11
N ILE A 76 7.97 16.81 -15.29
CA ILE A 76 9.31 16.23 -15.51
C ILE A 76 10.31 16.94 -14.59
N GLY A 77 11.11 16.17 -13.84
CA GLY A 77 12.04 16.68 -12.85
C GLY A 77 11.45 16.87 -11.44
N ASP A 78 10.13 16.81 -11.28
CA ASP A 78 9.52 16.85 -9.95
C ASP A 78 9.77 15.52 -9.21
N SER A 79 9.77 15.60 -7.89
CA SER A 79 9.86 14.44 -7.01
C SER A 79 8.90 14.54 -5.84
N VAL A 80 8.46 13.38 -5.36
CA VAL A 80 7.60 13.23 -4.19
C VAL A 80 8.35 12.45 -3.14
N GLU A 81 8.31 12.94 -1.92
CA GLU A 81 8.86 12.25 -0.76
C GLU A 81 7.72 11.66 0.07
N VAL A 82 7.87 10.40 0.46
CA VAL A 82 6.89 9.66 1.25
C VAL A 82 7.58 9.10 2.48
N ALA A 83 7.06 9.41 3.65
CA ALA A 83 7.53 8.95 4.95
C ALA A 83 6.35 8.63 5.86
N ALA A 84 6.58 7.82 6.90
CA ALA A 84 5.56 7.58 7.91
C ALA A 84 5.24 8.86 8.68
N SER A 85 3.94 9.15 8.84
CA SER A 85 3.48 10.33 9.58
C SER A 85 3.73 10.17 11.09
N PRO A 86 4.16 11.23 11.81
CA PRO A 86 4.21 11.22 13.27
C PRO A 86 2.83 11.23 13.94
N HIS A 87 1.76 11.40 13.16
CA HIS A 87 0.38 11.46 13.64
C HIS A 87 -0.46 10.32 13.05
N PRO A 88 -0.40 9.11 13.65
CA PRO A 88 -1.22 7.99 13.21
C PRO A 88 -2.70 8.22 13.54
N VAL A 89 -3.59 7.62 12.74
CA VAL A 89 -5.03 7.65 13.01
C VAL A 89 -5.36 6.60 14.09
N PRO A 90 -5.84 7.00 15.28
CA PRO A 90 -6.23 6.04 16.31
C PRO A 90 -7.51 5.31 15.91
N THR A 91 -7.51 3.98 16.03
CA THR A 91 -8.67 3.13 15.76
C THR A 91 -9.09 2.38 17.02
N ILE A 92 -10.39 2.27 17.25
CA ILE A 92 -10.96 1.55 18.39
C ILE A 92 -11.24 0.11 17.95
N CYS A 93 -10.69 -0.87 18.67
CA CYS A 93 -10.96 -2.28 18.44
C CYS A 93 -12.22 -2.71 19.20
N ARG A 94 -13.04 -3.57 18.59
CA ARG A 94 -14.17 -4.23 19.26
C ARG A 94 -13.67 -5.24 20.29
N ASN A 95 -12.65 -6.02 19.93
CA ASN A 95 -12.02 -6.99 20.81
C ASN A 95 -10.53 -6.68 20.98
N THR A 96 -9.70 -7.28 20.13
CA THR A 96 -8.26 -7.03 20.06
C THR A 96 -7.90 -6.77 18.61
N GLN A 97 -6.85 -5.97 18.38
CA GLN A 97 -6.41 -5.60 17.03
C GLN A 97 -6.23 -6.82 16.12
N THR A 98 -5.60 -7.88 16.64
CA THR A 98 -5.36 -9.11 15.90
C THR A 98 -6.63 -9.88 15.58
N ARG A 99 -7.55 -10.05 16.55
CA ARG A 99 -8.82 -10.76 16.31
C ARG A 99 -9.68 -10.01 15.31
N ASP A 100 -9.82 -8.70 15.49
CA ASP A 100 -10.64 -7.88 14.62
C ASP A 100 -10.07 -7.82 13.20
N TRP A 101 -8.73 -7.80 13.04
CA TRP A 101 -8.09 -7.89 11.74
C TRP A 101 -8.37 -9.23 11.05
N PHE A 102 -8.14 -10.37 11.72
CA PHE A 102 -8.41 -11.69 11.13
C PHE A 102 -9.88 -11.86 10.75
N SER A 103 -10.81 -11.45 11.62
CA SER A 103 -12.24 -11.48 11.33
C SER A 103 -12.58 -10.62 10.12
N SER A 104 -12.05 -9.39 10.04
CA SER A 104 -12.31 -8.49 8.91
C SER A 104 -11.78 -9.03 7.59
N VAL A 105 -10.57 -9.60 7.58
CA VAL A 105 -9.98 -10.19 6.36
C VAL A 105 -10.75 -11.44 5.92
N HIS A 106 -11.15 -12.29 6.87
CA HIS A 106 -11.97 -13.46 6.57
C HIS A 106 -13.33 -13.06 5.98
N GLU A 107 -14.03 -12.10 6.57
CA GLU A 107 -15.34 -11.65 6.10
C GLU A 107 -15.25 -10.91 4.75
N ALA A 108 -14.33 -9.94 4.63
CA ALA A 108 -14.25 -9.07 3.45
C ALA A 108 -13.68 -9.78 2.22
N LEU A 109 -12.72 -10.69 2.39
CA LEU A 109 -12.03 -11.37 1.29
C LEU A 109 -12.39 -12.84 1.15
N GLN A 110 -13.28 -13.36 2.02
CA GLN A 110 -13.57 -14.79 2.13
C GLN A 110 -12.27 -15.61 2.29
N TRP A 111 -11.30 -15.02 2.98
CA TRP A 111 -9.95 -15.58 3.07
C TRP A 111 -9.99 -16.89 3.84
N ASN A 112 -9.62 -18.00 3.18
CA ASN A 112 -9.74 -19.36 3.70
C ASN A 112 -11.18 -19.84 3.98
N GLY A 113 -12.18 -19.20 3.35
CA GLY A 113 -13.55 -19.72 3.31
C GLY A 113 -13.59 -21.00 2.47
N ARG A 114 -13.89 -22.13 3.10
CA ARG A 114 -14.09 -23.41 2.39
C ARG A 114 -15.54 -23.52 1.97
N VAL A 115 -15.78 -23.68 0.68
CA VAL A 115 -17.06 -24.20 0.19
C VAL A 115 -17.01 -25.71 0.37
N GLU A 116 -17.96 -26.29 1.11
CA GLU A 116 -18.09 -27.76 1.19
C GLU A 116 -18.26 -28.31 -0.23
N GLN A 117 -17.31 -29.13 -0.67
CA GLN A 117 -17.44 -29.87 -1.92
C GLN A 117 -18.43 -31.01 -1.70
N LYS A 118 -19.55 -30.99 -2.44
CA LYS A 118 -20.52 -32.09 -2.50
C LYS A 118 -19.96 -33.30 -3.23
#